data_AF-A0AAN7P621-F1
#
_entry.id   AF-A0AAN7P621-F1
#
_cell.length_a   1.000
_cell.length_b   1.000
_cell.length_c   1.000
_cell.angle_alpha   90.00
_cell.angle_beta   90.00
_cell.angle_gamma   90.00
#
_symmetry.space_group_name_H-M   'P 1'
#
loop_
_entity.id
_entity.type
_entity.pdbx_description
1 polymer ?
#
loop_
_entity_poly.entity_id
_entity_poly.type
_entity_poly.pdbx_seq_one_letter_code
_entity_poly.pdbx_strand_id
1 'polypeptide(L)'
;MSRFGNIPDVSVNELIQNSIPRKTTQCRESVWNQFTEFFQQRKYVLSESLSTDMIANILKDYAFNIRKRNREDYKESCIKTIWNTTAKLVQDLYFNKYNRRIDPFSDIVFKAAREARNTKRKQLQSIPEKRKVSAEAFSLEEIDKIINSFDEDTPESLQKKFFHIVSFELAWRGGEESNCITEYFKEEIGNDECATGRIIYNPIPTKICQGRLFDKLQEKRSPHITSNNNE
;
A
#
# COMPACT_ATOMS: atom_id res chain seq x y z
N MET A 1 23.84 -26.78 -20.79
CA MET A 1 22.87 -26.34 -19.76
C MET A 1 21.79 -25.52 -20.44
N SER A 2 20.51 -25.78 -20.14
CA SER A 2 19.40 -24.97 -20.67
C SER A 2 19.47 -23.55 -20.09
N ARG A 3 19.28 -22.53 -20.94
CA ARG A 3 19.14 -21.12 -20.52
C ARG A 3 17.97 -20.90 -19.56
N PHE A 4 16.96 -21.77 -19.62
CA PHE A 4 15.73 -21.66 -18.84
C PHE A 4 15.56 -22.84 -17.89
N GLY A 5 15.15 -22.55 -16.66
CA GLY A 5 14.77 -23.56 -15.68
C GLY A 5 13.51 -24.33 -16.12
N ASN A 6 13.40 -25.58 -15.69
CA ASN A 6 12.25 -26.45 -15.98
C ASN A 6 11.49 -26.72 -14.68
N ILE A 7 10.83 -25.69 -14.15
CA ILE A 7 9.98 -25.81 -12.95
C ILE A 7 8.56 -26.17 -13.41
N PRO A 8 7.94 -27.23 -12.86
CA PRO A 8 6.57 -27.59 -13.21
C PRO A 8 5.55 -26.49 -12.87
N ASP A 9 4.53 -26.30 -13.71
CA ASP A 9 3.48 -25.27 -13.54
C ASP A 9 2.76 -25.36 -12.19
N VAL A 10 2.58 -26.57 -11.63
CA VAL A 10 1.97 -26.78 -10.31
C VAL A 10 2.81 -26.12 -9.21
N SER A 11 4.12 -26.33 -9.24
CA SER A 11 5.06 -25.74 -8.27
C SER A 11 5.15 -24.21 -8.44
N VAL A 12 5.04 -23.70 -9.66
CA VAL A 12 4.97 -22.25 -9.92
C VAL A 12 3.71 -21.65 -9.29
N ASN A 13 2.54 -22.29 -9.47
CA ASN A 13 1.28 -21.81 -8.90
C ASN A 13 1.27 -21.84 -7.37
N GLU A 14 1.83 -22.88 -6.75
CA GLU A 14 2.00 -22.95 -5.29
C GLU A 14 2.90 -21.84 -4.76
N LEU A 15 4.04 -21.57 -5.43
CA LEU A 15 4.93 -20.47 -5.07
C LEU A 15 4.24 -19.11 -5.20
N ILE A 16 3.41 -18.91 -6.23
CA ILE A 16 2.61 -17.70 -6.41
C ILE A 16 1.63 -17.53 -5.25
N GLN A 17 0.84 -18.55 -4.91
CA GLN A 17 -0.16 -18.46 -3.83
C GLN A 17 0.50 -18.20 -2.47
N ASN A 18 1.60 -18.90 -2.17
CA ASN A 18 2.34 -18.74 -0.92
C ASN A 18 3.03 -17.37 -0.80
N SER A 19 3.25 -16.67 -1.91
CA SER A 19 3.84 -15.34 -1.92
C SER A 19 2.84 -14.21 -1.65
N ILE A 20 1.53 -14.48 -1.66
CA ILE A 20 0.50 -13.46 -1.45
C ILE A 20 0.51 -13.05 0.04
N PRO A 21 0.68 -11.75 0.35
CA PRO A 21 0.66 -11.31 1.74
C PRO A 21 -0.66 -11.62 2.44
N ARG A 22 -0.62 -12.14 3.67
CA ARG A 22 -1.81 -12.50 4.47
C ARG A 22 -2.85 -11.37 4.57
N LYS A 23 -2.40 -10.12 4.73
CA LYS A 23 -3.28 -8.93 4.76
C LYS A 23 -4.07 -8.77 3.46
N THR A 24 -3.48 -9.10 2.31
CA THR A 24 -4.15 -9.05 1.00
C THR A 24 -5.26 -10.10 0.93
N THR A 25 -5.00 -11.33 1.40
CA THR A 25 -6.00 -12.40 1.45
C THR A 25 -7.18 -12.02 2.34
N GLN A 26 -6.92 -11.56 3.57
CA GLN A 26 -7.95 -11.11 4.51
C GLN A 26 -8.77 -9.94 3.95
N CYS A 27 -8.12 -9.00 3.26
CA CYS A 27 -8.82 -7.89 2.61
C CYS A 27 -9.75 -8.37 1.49
N ARG A 28 -9.30 -9.32 0.65
CA ARG A 28 -10.12 -9.92 -0.41
C ARG A 28 -11.36 -10.61 0.18
N GLU A 29 -11.20 -11.40 1.23
CA GLU A 29 -12.31 -12.08 1.92
C GLU A 29 -13.31 -11.09 2.51
N SER A 30 -12.82 -10.05 3.21
CA SER A 30 -13.67 -9.01 3.78
C SER A 30 -14.51 -8.28 2.72
N VAL A 31 -13.88 -7.90 1.60
CA VAL A 31 -14.56 -7.26 0.47
C VAL A 31 -15.57 -8.21 -0.17
N TRP A 32 -15.23 -9.49 -0.31
CA TRP A 32 -16.15 -10.48 -0.87
C TRP A 32 -17.37 -10.71 0.00
N ASN A 33 -17.19 -10.79 1.33
CA ASN A 33 -18.28 -10.93 2.28
C ASN A 33 -19.24 -9.73 2.20
N GLN A 34 -18.70 -8.51 2.16
CA GLN A 34 -19.50 -7.30 1.97
C GLN A 34 -20.27 -7.31 0.65
N PHE A 35 -19.64 -7.75 -0.44
CA PHE A 35 -20.31 -7.87 -1.73
C PHE A 35 -21.43 -8.92 -1.68
N THR A 36 -21.18 -10.07 -1.04
CA THR A 36 -22.18 -11.14 -0.87
C THR A 36 -23.39 -10.67 -0.05
N GLU A 37 -23.16 -9.94 1.05
CA GLU A 37 -24.23 -9.32 1.84
C GLU A 37 -25.09 -8.37 0.98
N PHE A 38 -24.45 -7.49 0.20
CA PHE A 38 -25.14 -6.58 -0.73
C PHE A 38 -25.96 -7.35 -1.77
N PHE A 39 -25.36 -8.41 -2.33
CA PHE A 39 -25.97 -9.25 -3.35
C PHE A 39 -27.23 -9.95 -2.84
N GLN A 40 -27.19 -10.48 -1.61
CA GLN A 40 -28.33 -11.07 -0.92
C GLN A 40 -29.44 -10.05 -0.65
N GLN A 41 -29.09 -8.85 -0.15
CA GLN A 41 -30.06 -7.79 0.12
C GLN A 41 -30.81 -7.33 -1.14
N ARG A 42 -30.11 -7.24 -2.26
CA ARG A 42 -30.69 -6.86 -3.56
C ARG A 42 -31.38 -8.02 -4.27
N LYS A 43 -31.37 -9.23 -3.68
CA LYS A 43 -31.91 -10.47 -4.26
C LYS A 43 -31.34 -10.80 -5.64
N TYR A 44 -30.08 -10.43 -5.88
CA TYR A 44 -29.40 -10.86 -7.08
C TYR A 44 -29.02 -12.35 -6.96
N VAL A 45 -28.93 -13.05 -8.09
CA VAL A 45 -28.47 -14.45 -8.16
C VAL A 45 -27.31 -14.50 -9.14
N LEU A 46 -26.13 -14.98 -8.71
CA LEU A 46 -25.02 -15.26 -9.62
C LEU A 46 -25.27 -16.64 -10.23
N SER A 47 -25.86 -16.66 -11.42
CA SER A 47 -25.94 -17.85 -12.26
C SER A 47 -24.95 -17.79 -13.41
N GLU A 48 -24.66 -18.95 -13.98
CA GLU A 48 -23.88 -19.09 -15.21
C GLU A 48 -24.51 -18.32 -16.38
N SER A 49 -25.85 -18.29 -16.42
CA SER A 49 -26.66 -17.67 -17.47
C SER A 49 -26.73 -16.15 -17.42
N LEU A 50 -26.15 -15.48 -16.42
CA LEU A 50 -26.20 -14.02 -16.32
C LEU A 50 -25.49 -13.37 -17.51
N SER A 51 -26.16 -12.46 -18.23
CA SER A 51 -25.50 -11.75 -19.33
C SER A 51 -24.37 -10.84 -18.83
N THR A 52 -23.40 -10.52 -19.69
CA THR A 52 -22.29 -9.63 -19.33
C THR A 52 -22.82 -8.25 -18.93
N ASP A 53 -23.89 -7.78 -19.59
CA ASP A 53 -24.59 -6.54 -19.26
C ASP A 53 -25.22 -6.56 -17.86
N MET A 54 -25.80 -7.70 -17.45
CA MET A 54 -26.33 -7.84 -16.10
C MET A 54 -25.23 -7.78 -15.04
N ILE A 55 -24.08 -8.44 -15.29
CA ILE A 55 -22.92 -8.35 -14.40
C ILE A 55 -22.41 -6.90 -14.31
N ALA A 56 -22.33 -6.20 -15.44
CA ALA A 56 -21.95 -4.80 -15.49
C ALA A 56 -22.94 -3.89 -14.73
N ASN A 57 -24.25 -4.14 -14.85
CA ASN A 57 -25.28 -3.43 -14.10
C ASN A 57 -25.19 -3.67 -12.59
N ILE A 58 -24.90 -4.89 -12.16
CA ILE A 58 -24.70 -5.19 -10.74
C ILE A 58 -23.46 -4.46 -10.21
N LEU A 59 -22.34 -4.50 -10.95
CA LEU A 59 -21.12 -3.79 -10.55
C LEU A 59 -21.32 -2.27 -10.55
N LYS A 60 -22.17 -1.75 -11.44
CA LYS A 60 -22.58 -0.34 -11.48
C LYS A 60 -23.40 0.03 -10.24
N ASP A 61 -24.40 -0.78 -9.89
CA ASP A 61 -25.22 -0.55 -8.70
C ASP A 61 -24.39 -0.66 -7.43
N TYR A 62 -23.54 -1.69 -7.34
CA TYR A 62 -22.62 -1.85 -6.23
C TYR A 62 -21.71 -0.63 -6.09
N ALA A 63 -21.10 -0.13 -7.18
CA ALA A 63 -20.21 1.03 -7.16
C ALA A 63 -20.80 2.27 -6.47
N PHE A 64 -22.10 2.51 -6.63
CA PHE A 64 -22.78 3.67 -6.07
C PHE A 64 -23.24 3.45 -4.62
N ASN A 65 -23.48 2.19 -4.24
CA ASN A 65 -24.04 1.80 -2.95
C ASN A 65 -23.01 1.22 -1.95
N ILE A 66 -21.71 1.25 -2.26
CA ILE A 66 -20.67 0.80 -1.32
C ILE A 66 -20.70 1.67 -0.06
N ARG A 67 -21.02 1.07 1.08
CA ARG A 67 -21.06 1.73 2.40
C ARG A 67 -20.54 0.81 3.50
N LYS A 68 -20.05 1.41 4.57
CA LYS A 68 -19.65 0.68 5.78
C LYS A 68 -20.87 0.00 6.42
N ARG A 69 -20.64 -0.96 7.32
CA ARG A 69 -21.70 -1.62 8.10
C ARG A 69 -22.52 -0.65 8.96
N ASN A 70 -21.90 0.42 9.47
CA ASN A 70 -22.59 1.50 10.19
C ASN A 70 -23.34 2.48 9.25
N ARG A 71 -23.48 2.15 7.96
CA ARG A 71 -24.14 2.93 6.90
C ARG A 71 -23.44 4.23 6.49
N GLU A 72 -22.28 4.53 7.07
CA GLU A 72 -21.48 5.66 6.64
C GLU A 72 -20.80 5.40 5.29
N ASP A 73 -20.55 6.49 4.55
CA ASP A 73 -19.70 6.45 3.38
C ASP A 73 -18.22 6.23 3.75
N TYR A 74 -17.55 5.42 2.93
CA TYR A 74 -16.10 5.28 2.95
C TYR A 74 -15.38 6.57 2.48
N LYS A 75 -14.06 6.63 2.72
CA LYS A 75 -13.19 7.60 2.04
C LYS A 75 -13.13 7.30 0.54
N GLU A 76 -12.93 8.33 -0.28
CA GLU A 76 -12.93 8.21 -1.75
C GLU A 76 -11.86 7.23 -2.28
N SER A 77 -10.72 7.14 -1.59
CA SER A 77 -9.64 6.19 -1.91
C SER A 77 -10.08 4.73 -1.74
N CYS A 78 -10.90 4.43 -0.72
CA CYS A 78 -11.34 3.06 -0.43
C CYS A 78 -12.34 2.55 -1.46
N ILE A 79 -13.21 3.42 -2.00
CA ILE A 79 -14.21 3.04 -3.01
C ILE A 79 -13.54 2.42 -4.24
N LYS A 80 -12.42 3.00 -4.72
CA LYS A 80 -11.68 2.46 -5.86
C LYS A 80 -11.14 1.06 -5.55
N THR A 81 -10.52 0.91 -4.37
CA THR A 81 -9.90 -0.35 -3.96
C THR A 81 -10.95 -1.44 -3.80
N ILE A 82 -12.03 -1.18 -3.06
CA ILE A 82 -13.11 -2.14 -2.83
C ILE A 82 -13.70 -2.57 -4.17
N TRP A 83 -14.09 -1.61 -5.02
CA TRP A 83 -14.71 -1.94 -6.32
C TRP A 83 -13.77 -2.74 -7.23
N ASN A 84 -12.49 -2.35 -7.33
CA ASN A 84 -11.54 -3.08 -8.16
C ASN A 84 -11.32 -4.52 -7.64
N THR A 85 -11.21 -4.69 -6.33
CA THR A 85 -11.09 -6.02 -5.71
C THR A 85 -12.33 -6.86 -5.99
N THR A 86 -13.53 -6.30 -5.82
CA THR A 86 -14.78 -7.00 -6.16
C THR A 86 -14.84 -7.37 -7.64
N ALA A 87 -14.55 -6.44 -8.55
CA ALA A 87 -14.56 -6.69 -9.99
C ALA A 87 -13.59 -7.81 -10.37
N LYS A 88 -12.39 -7.84 -9.75
CA LYS A 88 -11.41 -8.91 -9.96
C LYS A 88 -11.92 -10.25 -9.42
N LEU A 89 -12.53 -10.27 -8.23
CA LEU A 89 -13.11 -11.48 -7.66
C LEU A 89 -14.27 -12.03 -8.50
N VAL A 90 -15.11 -11.17 -9.06
CA VAL A 90 -16.18 -11.56 -10.00
C VAL A 90 -15.58 -12.14 -11.28
N GLN A 91 -14.56 -11.49 -11.86
CA GLN A 91 -13.83 -12.03 -13.01
C GLN A 91 -13.24 -13.42 -12.72
N ASP A 92 -12.56 -13.58 -11.58
CA ASP A 92 -11.96 -14.85 -11.17
C ASP A 92 -13.04 -15.94 -10.96
N LEU A 93 -14.19 -15.58 -10.37
CA LEU A 93 -15.33 -16.51 -10.19
C LEU A 93 -15.89 -16.99 -11.53
N TYR A 94 -16.15 -16.08 -12.48
CA TYR A 94 -16.71 -16.45 -13.78
C TYR A 94 -15.72 -17.25 -14.64
N PHE A 95 -14.43 -16.93 -14.53
CA PHE A 95 -13.40 -17.70 -15.22
C PHE A 95 -13.23 -19.10 -14.61
N ASN A 96 -13.09 -19.22 -13.29
CA ASN A 96 -12.81 -20.51 -12.66
C ASN A 96 -14.02 -21.44 -12.61
N LYS A 97 -15.23 -20.90 -12.35
CA LYS A 97 -16.43 -21.72 -12.14
C LYS A 97 -17.21 -21.99 -13.42
N TYR A 98 -17.22 -21.03 -14.34
CA TYR A 98 -18.05 -21.08 -15.56
C TYR A 98 -17.23 -21.04 -16.86
N ASN A 99 -15.89 -21.06 -16.76
CA ASN A 99 -14.95 -20.94 -17.88
C ASN A 99 -15.25 -19.76 -18.82
N ARG A 100 -15.81 -18.68 -18.27
CA ARG A 100 -16.24 -17.52 -19.03
C ARG A 100 -15.29 -16.35 -18.82
N ARG A 101 -14.77 -15.84 -19.93
CA ARG A 101 -13.91 -14.66 -19.92
C ARG A 101 -14.76 -13.39 -19.92
N ILE A 102 -14.58 -12.58 -18.89
CA ILE A 102 -15.10 -11.22 -18.79
C ILE A 102 -13.94 -10.30 -18.40
N ASP A 103 -13.88 -9.07 -18.91
CA ASP A 103 -12.91 -8.08 -18.47
C ASP A 103 -13.61 -6.80 -17.96
N PRO A 104 -13.86 -6.71 -16.64
CA PRO A 104 -14.49 -5.53 -16.04
C PRO A 104 -13.67 -4.24 -16.15
N PHE A 105 -12.39 -4.33 -16.52
CA PHE A 105 -11.44 -3.21 -16.51
C PHE A 105 -11.25 -2.59 -17.88
N SER A 106 -11.32 -3.35 -18.96
CA SER A 106 -11.19 -2.86 -20.34
C SER A 106 -12.51 -2.81 -21.09
N ASP A 107 -13.37 -3.82 -20.94
CA ASP A 107 -14.51 -4.03 -21.82
C ASP A 107 -15.50 -2.86 -21.79
N ILE A 108 -16.06 -2.56 -22.97
CA ILE A 108 -16.96 -1.41 -23.15
C ILE A 108 -18.27 -1.57 -22.36
N VAL A 109 -18.74 -2.81 -22.19
CA VAL A 109 -19.94 -3.14 -21.42
C VAL A 109 -19.84 -2.65 -19.96
N PHE A 110 -18.63 -2.66 -19.39
CA PHE A 110 -18.37 -2.21 -18.03
C PHE A 110 -18.02 -0.72 -17.93
N LYS A 111 -18.03 0.05 -19.03
CA LYS A 111 -17.73 1.48 -19.02
C LYS A 111 -18.64 2.24 -18.05
N ALA A 112 -19.95 1.98 -18.11
CA ALA A 112 -20.92 2.62 -17.22
C ALA A 112 -20.70 2.28 -15.74
N ALA A 113 -20.24 1.06 -15.43
CA ALA A 113 -19.90 0.66 -14.06
C ALA A 113 -18.65 1.39 -13.54
N ARG A 114 -17.61 1.51 -14.39
CA ARG A 114 -16.39 2.28 -14.10
C ARG A 114 -16.70 3.77 -13.90
N GLU A 115 -17.60 4.33 -14.70
CA GLU A 115 -18.09 5.70 -14.57
C GLU A 115 -18.86 5.91 -13.27
N ALA A 116 -19.78 5.01 -12.90
CA ALA A 116 -20.51 5.09 -11.63
C ALA A 116 -19.56 5.12 -10.43
N ARG A 117 -18.53 4.26 -10.41
CA ARG A 117 -17.46 4.27 -9.40
C ARG A 117 -16.75 5.62 -9.37
N ASN A 118 -16.34 6.14 -10.54
CA ASN A 118 -15.63 7.41 -10.62
C ASN A 118 -16.49 8.59 -10.15
N THR A 119 -17.78 8.59 -10.48
CA THR A 119 -18.74 9.61 -10.03
C THR A 119 -18.93 9.59 -8.53
N LYS A 120 -19.13 8.42 -7.91
CA LYS A 120 -19.22 8.30 -6.44
C LYS A 120 -17.94 8.79 -5.77
N ARG A 121 -16.76 8.50 -6.34
CA ARG A 121 -15.48 9.03 -5.84
C ARG A 121 -15.41 10.55 -5.91
N LYS A 122 -15.81 11.16 -7.02
CA LYS A 122 -15.86 12.63 -7.16
C LYS A 122 -16.79 13.28 -6.12
N GLN A 123 -17.96 12.67 -5.87
CA GLN A 123 -18.90 13.13 -4.84
C GLN A 123 -18.31 13.06 -3.42
N LEU A 124 -17.51 12.04 -3.13
CA LEU A 124 -16.84 11.93 -1.83
C LEU A 124 -15.62 12.85 -1.73
N GLN A 125 -14.95 13.12 -2.85
CA GLN A 125 -13.78 14.00 -2.89
C GLN A 125 -14.15 15.47 -2.64
N SER A 126 -15.39 15.88 -2.94
CA SER A 126 -15.87 17.23 -2.59
C SER A 126 -16.08 17.41 -1.08
N ILE A 127 -16.17 16.32 -0.31
CA ILE A 127 -16.29 16.34 1.16
C ILE A 127 -14.88 16.28 1.77
N PRO A 128 -14.44 17.31 2.54
CA PRO A 128 -13.08 17.35 3.10
C PRO A 128 -12.68 16.11 3.90
N GLU A 129 -13.55 15.61 4.77
CA GLU A 129 -13.29 14.45 5.63
C GLU A 129 -13.14 13.12 4.88
N LYS A 130 -13.72 13.03 3.67
CA LYS A 130 -13.74 11.82 2.85
C LYS A 130 -12.67 11.85 1.75
N ARG A 131 -12.05 13.01 1.53
CA ARG A 131 -10.93 13.19 0.61
C ARG A 131 -9.69 12.45 1.12
N LYS A 132 -8.90 11.90 0.19
CA LYS A 132 -7.55 11.43 0.52
C LYS A 132 -6.67 12.63 0.84
N VAL A 133 -6.19 12.71 2.07
CA VAL A 133 -5.15 13.65 2.49
C VAL A 133 -3.86 12.85 2.66
N SER A 134 -2.78 13.32 2.06
CA SER A 134 -1.45 12.75 2.33
C SER A 134 -1.03 13.16 3.73
N ALA A 135 -0.41 12.27 4.50
CA ALA A 135 0.26 12.70 5.72
C ALA A 135 1.38 13.67 5.34
N GLU A 136 1.35 14.87 5.93
CA GLU A 136 2.48 15.79 5.84
C GLU A 136 3.61 15.23 6.69
N ALA A 137 4.84 15.36 6.19
CA ALA A 137 6.00 15.02 6.99
C ALA A 137 6.13 16.08 8.09
N PHE A 138 6.55 15.65 9.28
CA PHE A 138 6.91 16.61 10.32
C PHE A 138 7.99 17.57 9.82
N SER A 139 7.91 18.81 10.26
CA SER A 139 9.01 19.77 10.17
C SER A 139 10.13 19.41 11.16
N LEU A 140 11.33 19.96 10.93
CA LEU A 140 12.47 19.80 11.84
C LEU A 140 12.11 20.27 13.26
N GLU A 141 11.43 21.41 13.38
CA GLU A 141 11.03 21.97 14.68
C GLU A 141 10.04 21.07 15.44
N GLU A 142 9.12 20.42 14.73
CA GLU A 142 8.17 19.49 15.33
C GLU A 142 8.86 18.22 15.83
N ILE A 143 9.81 17.69 15.05
CA ILE A 143 10.61 16.53 15.45
C ILE A 143 11.51 16.85 16.62
N ASP A 144 12.19 18.00 16.63
CA ASP A 144 13.04 18.41 17.75
C ASP A 144 12.24 18.50 19.05
N LYS A 145 11.02 19.07 19.00
CA LYS A 145 10.12 19.13 20.16
C LYS A 145 9.74 17.72 20.65
N ILE A 146 9.43 16.81 19.73
CA ILE A 146 9.09 15.42 20.07
C ILE A 146 10.29 14.72 20.71
N ILE A 147 11.48 14.79 20.09
CA ILE A 147 12.72 14.16 20.57
C ILE A 147 13.10 14.66 21.97
N ASN A 148 12.96 15.97 22.20
CA ASN A 148 13.30 16.59 23.49
C ASN A 148 12.24 16.39 24.58
N SER A 149 11.05 15.87 24.23
CA SER A 149 10.02 15.54 25.20
C SER A 149 10.23 14.20 25.91
N PHE A 150 11.16 13.38 25.41
CA PHE A 150 11.48 12.07 25.98
C PHE A 150 12.53 12.18 27.08
N ASP A 151 12.25 11.54 28.21
CA ASP A 151 13.17 11.32 29.31
C ASP A 151 14.35 10.43 28.87
N GLU A 152 15.59 10.81 29.17
CA GLU A 152 16.78 10.03 28.81
C GLU A 152 17.22 9.07 29.91
N ASP A 153 16.63 9.16 31.11
CA ASP A 153 17.01 8.36 32.26
C ASP A 153 16.29 7.00 32.32
N THR A 154 15.36 6.74 31.39
CA THR A 154 14.63 5.47 31.31
C THR A 154 14.86 4.73 29.98
N PRO A 155 15.16 3.42 30.00
CA PRO A 155 15.39 2.64 28.79
C PRO A 155 14.23 2.69 27.78
N GLU A 156 13.00 2.69 28.25
CA GLU A 156 11.81 2.77 27.39
C GLU A 156 11.74 4.10 26.65
N SER A 157 12.07 5.21 27.34
CA SER A 157 12.00 6.54 26.76
C SER A 157 13.17 6.81 25.81
N LEU A 158 14.38 6.30 26.12
CA LEU A 158 15.50 6.27 25.18
C LEU A 158 15.16 5.50 23.89
N GLN A 159 14.47 4.36 24.01
CA GLN A 159 14.04 3.59 22.84
C GLN A 159 13.05 4.37 21.96
N LYS A 160 12.07 5.07 22.58
CA LYS A 160 11.12 5.93 21.84
C LYS A 160 11.83 7.11 21.18
N LYS A 161 12.76 7.76 21.90
CA LYS A 161 13.57 8.86 21.38
C LYS A 161 14.37 8.42 20.15
N PHE A 162 15.10 7.30 20.26
CA PHE A 162 15.82 6.70 19.14
C PHE A 162 14.91 6.40 17.95
N PHE A 163 13.75 5.77 18.20
CA PHE A 163 12.79 5.47 17.13
C PHE A 163 12.34 6.73 16.38
N HIS A 164 12.03 7.82 17.08
CA HIS A 164 11.59 9.06 16.45
C HIS A 164 12.70 9.74 15.64
N ILE A 165 13.94 9.74 16.13
CA ILE A 165 15.10 10.23 15.38
C ILE A 165 15.26 9.42 14.09
N VAL A 166 15.38 8.10 14.22
CA VAL A 166 15.74 7.25 13.10
C VAL A 166 14.60 7.13 12.08
N SER A 167 13.36 7.05 12.53
CA SER A 167 12.21 6.99 11.62
C SER A 167 12.05 8.26 10.79
N PHE A 168 12.41 9.42 11.35
CA PHE A 168 12.41 10.69 10.62
C PHE A 168 13.57 10.75 9.60
N GLU A 169 14.80 10.50 10.04
CA GLU A 169 16.00 10.58 9.20
C GLU A 169 16.00 9.54 8.07
N LEU A 170 15.58 8.31 8.37
CA LEU A 170 15.52 7.22 7.40
C LEU A 170 14.17 7.13 6.69
N ALA A 171 13.23 8.04 6.97
CA ALA A 171 11.88 8.03 6.41
C ALA A 171 11.20 6.65 6.46
N TRP A 172 11.36 5.93 7.58
CA TRP A 172 10.86 4.55 7.73
C TRP A 172 9.35 4.46 7.45
N ARG A 173 8.95 3.39 6.77
CA ARG A 173 7.56 3.11 6.42
C ARG A 173 7.14 1.73 6.90
N GLY A 174 5.95 1.67 7.48
CA GLY A 174 5.13 0.46 7.52
C GLY A 174 5.83 -0.80 8.04
N GLY A 175 6.30 -0.79 9.30
CA GLY A 175 6.87 -1.98 9.94
C GLY A 175 8.36 -2.18 9.67
N GLU A 176 9.02 -1.29 8.92
CA GLU A 176 10.47 -1.30 8.72
C GLU A 176 11.23 -1.24 10.06
N GLU A 177 10.67 -0.55 11.06
CA GLU A 177 11.21 -0.46 12.41
C GLU A 177 11.28 -1.82 13.12
N SER A 178 10.33 -2.71 12.84
CA SER A 178 10.26 -4.04 13.48
C SER A 178 11.37 -4.99 13.01
N ASN A 179 12.02 -4.66 11.90
CA ASN A 179 13.14 -5.40 11.35
C ASN A 179 14.46 -4.64 11.51
N CYS A 180 14.48 -3.59 12.35
CA CYS A 180 15.68 -2.82 12.63
C CYS A 180 16.70 -3.69 13.38
N ILE A 181 17.91 -3.82 12.82
CA ILE A 181 19.02 -4.53 13.47
C ILE A 181 20.18 -3.55 13.64
N THR A 182 20.67 -3.44 14.87
CA THR A 182 21.73 -2.50 15.26
C THR A 182 23.03 -2.69 14.46
N GLU A 183 23.33 -3.92 14.03
CA GLU A 183 24.53 -4.28 13.26
C GLU A 183 24.60 -3.63 11.86
N TYR A 184 23.46 -3.18 11.32
CA TYR A 184 23.42 -2.50 10.02
C TYR A 184 23.66 -0.99 10.10
N PHE A 185 23.73 -0.42 11.30
CA PHE A 185 24.21 0.94 11.49
C PHE A 185 25.73 0.93 11.45
N LYS A 186 26.30 1.67 10.51
CA LYS A 186 27.74 1.82 10.35
C LYS A 186 28.07 3.29 10.21
N GLU A 187 29.26 3.67 10.64
CA GLU A 187 29.77 5.01 10.32
C GLU A 187 29.99 5.09 8.80
N GLU A 188 29.55 6.20 8.19
CA GLU A 188 29.82 6.48 6.79
C GLU A 188 31.31 6.80 6.64
N ILE A 189 31.95 6.07 5.74
CA ILE A 189 33.35 6.27 5.39
C ILE A 189 33.37 7.05 4.08
N GLY A 190 34.06 8.19 4.07
CA GLY A 190 34.25 9.03 2.90
C GLY A 190 35.15 8.35 1.86
N ASN A 191 35.24 8.95 0.67
CA ASN A 191 36.12 8.46 -0.40
C ASN A 191 37.62 8.53 -0.04
N ASP A 192 37.95 9.27 1.01
CA ASP A 192 39.26 9.44 1.63
C ASP A 192 39.54 8.42 2.75
N GLU A 193 38.69 7.40 2.89
CA GLU A 193 38.73 6.38 3.95
C GLU A 193 38.60 6.95 5.37
N CYS A 194 38.21 8.21 5.50
CA CYS A 194 38.00 8.87 6.77
C CYS A 194 36.52 8.80 7.17
N ALA A 195 36.27 8.67 8.47
CA ALA A 195 34.93 8.74 9.03
C ALA A 195 34.31 10.12 8.78
N THR A 196 33.08 10.16 8.24
CA THR A 196 32.37 11.44 8.00
C THR A 196 31.61 11.94 9.23
N GLY A 197 31.60 11.16 10.33
CA GLY A 197 30.79 11.40 11.52
C GLY A 197 29.30 11.15 11.33
N ARG A 198 28.88 10.58 10.18
CA ARG A 198 27.50 10.22 9.88
C ARG A 198 27.29 8.72 10.07
N ILE A 199 26.04 8.33 10.34
CA ILE A 199 25.66 6.92 10.43
C ILE A 199 24.83 6.55 9.21
N ILE A 200 25.26 5.51 8.49
CA ILE A 200 24.50 4.85 7.43
C ILE A 200 23.76 3.63 8.00
N TYR A 201 22.52 3.45 7.56
CA TYR A 201 21.76 2.24 7.82
C TYR A 201 21.50 1.52 6.50
N ASN A 202 22.15 0.37 6.29
CA ASN A 202 22.02 -0.40 5.05
C ASN A 202 21.70 -1.87 5.35
N PRO A 203 20.43 -2.20 5.67
CA PRO A 203 20.02 -3.57 5.88
C PRO A 203 20.08 -4.33 4.55
N ILE A 204 20.48 -5.60 4.59
CA ILE A 204 20.36 -6.48 3.42
C ILE A 204 18.87 -6.49 3.03
N PRO A 205 18.49 -6.08 1.81
CA PRO A 205 17.09 -5.93 1.46
C PRO A 205 16.40 -7.28 1.48
N THR A 206 15.61 -7.53 2.51
CA THR A 206 14.57 -8.56 2.46
C THR A 206 13.46 -8.05 1.55
N LYS A 207 12.70 -8.96 0.92
CA LYS A 207 11.65 -8.65 -0.10
C LYS A 207 10.60 -7.60 0.34
N ILE A 208 10.57 -7.21 1.61
CA ILE A 208 9.64 -6.24 2.20
C ILE A 208 10.24 -4.81 2.18
N CYS A 209 11.57 -4.67 2.11
CA CYS A 209 12.29 -3.40 2.14
C CYS A 209 12.84 -3.06 0.74
N GLN A 210 11.96 -2.87 -0.26
CA GLN A 210 12.38 -2.39 -1.58
C GLN A 210 12.00 -0.92 -1.80
N GLY A 211 13.01 -0.06 -1.64
CA GLY A 211 13.43 0.87 -2.69
C GLY A 211 12.57 2.12 -2.92
N ARG A 212 12.82 3.18 -2.14
CA ARG A 212 12.87 4.60 -2.58
C ARG A 212 13.77 5.49 -1.71
N LEU A 213 14.57 4.92 -0.81
CA LEU A 213 15.38 5.71 0.12
C LEU A 213 16.55 6.41 -0.59
N PHE A 214 17.20 5.71 -1.53
CA PHE A 214 18.43 6.22 -2.14
C PHE A 214 18.22 7.40 -3.09
N ASP A 215 17.16 7.39 -3.92
CA ASP A 215 17.02 8.42 -4.96
C ASP A 215 16.54 9.77 -4.39
N LYS A 216 15.65 9.76 -3.37
CA LYS A 216 15.12 11.00 -2.78
C LYS A 216 16.06 11.67 -1.77
N LEU A 217 16.95 10.91 -1.14
CA LEU A 217 18.01 11.45 -0.28
C LEU A 217 19.15 12.08 -1.10
N GLN A 218 19.28 11.76 -2.40
CA GLN A 218 20.21 12.46 -3.28
C GLN A 218 19.63 13.77 -3.83
N GLU A 219 18.33 13.82 -4.17
CA GLU A 219 17.70 15.03 -4.75
C GLU A 219 17.50 16.19 -3.76
N LYS A 220 17.50 15.94 -2.44
CA LYS A 220 17.34 16.98 -1.40
C LYS A 220 18.66 17.47 -0.78
N ARG A 221 19.81 17.08 -1.32
CA ARG A 221 21.12 17.50 -0.78
C ARG A 221 21.37 18.97 -1.08
N SER A 222 21.24 19.84 -0.08
CA SER A 222 21.84 21.17 -0.11
C SER A 222 23.38 21.01 -0.09
N PRO A 223 24.12 21.66 -0.99
CA PRO A 223 25.58 21.59 -1.01
C PRO A 223 26.18 22.62 -0.05
N HIS A 224 26.12 22.43 1.27
CA HIS A 224 26.89 23.23 2.24
C HIS A 224 27.27 22.30 3.42
N ILE A 225 28.52 22.14 3.84
CA ILE A 225 29.51 23.14 4.22
C ILE A 225 30.90 22.69 3.72
N THR A 226 31.51 23.46 2.82
CA THR A 226 32.97 23.57 2.76
C THR A 226 33.38 24.52 3.87
N SER A 227 34.02 24.01 4.93
CA SER A 227 34.81 24.86 5.80
C SER A 227 35.99 25.37 4.99
N ASN A 228 35.94 26.65 4.60
CA ASN A 228 37.11 27.38 4.17
C ASN A 228 38.10 27.42 5.34
N ASN A 229 39.10 26.56 5.32
CA ASN A 229 40.34 26.80 6.04
C ASN A 229 41.12 27.85 5.26
N ASN A 230 41.00 29.10 5.67
CA ASN A 230 41.95 30.17 5.39
C ASN A 230 41.82 31.21 6.51
N GLU A 231 42.60 31.02 7.57
CA GLU A 231 43.58 31.96 8.16
C GLU A 231 44.02 31.46 9.55
#